data_AF-A0A316S2H5-F1
#
_entry.id   AF-A0A316S2H5-F1
#
_cell.length_a   1.000
_cell.length_b   1.000
_cell.length_c   1.000
_cell.angle_alpha   90.00
_cell.angle_beta   90.00
_cell.angle_gamma   90.00
#
_symmetry.space_group_name_H-M   'P 1'
#
loop_
_entity.id
_entity.type
_entity.pdbx_description
1 polymer ?
#
loop_
_entity_poly.entity_id
_entity_poly.type
_entity_poly.pdbx_seq_one_letter_code
_entity_poly.pdbx_strand_id
1 'polypeptide(L)' 'MGKLKLMTIVGTRPEIIRLSATIKCCDRYFEQILVHTGQNYDYTLNQVFFDDLGLRAPDYYLDAV' A
#
# COMPACT_ATOMS: atom_id res chain seq x y z
N MET A 1 0.55 -26.27 1.63
CA MET A 1 0.22 -25.13 2.51
C MET A 1 0.14 -23.88 1.66
N GLY A 2 -0.93 -23.09 1.76
CA GLY A 2 -1.01 -21.79 1.08
C GLY A 2 -0.01 -20.77 1.66
N LYS A 3 0.24 -19.67 0.95
CA LYS A 3 0.99 -18.53 1.50
C LYS A 3 0.24 -17.99 2.72
N LEU A 4 0.97 -17.44 3.70
CA LEU A 4 0.35 -16.79 4.86
C LEU A 4 -0.38 -15.51 4.38
N LYS A 5 -1.59 -15.28 4.88
CA LYS A 5 -2.33 -14.03 4.64
C LYS A 5 -1.73 -12.91 5.48
N LEU A 6 -1.39 -11.80 4.83
CA LEU A 6 -0.78 -10.62 5.45
C LEU A 6 -1.57 -9.39 5.03
N MET A 7 -2.01 -8.57 6.00
CA MET A 7 -2.58 -7.26 5.71
C MET A 7 -1.56 -6.17 6.03
N THR A 8 -1.30 -5.29 5.07
CA THR A 8 -0.46 -4.11 5.24
C THR A 8 -1.35 -2.88 5.10
N ILE A 9 -1.42 -2.08 6.17
CA ILE A 9 -2.25 -0.87 6.23
C ILE A 9 -1.32 0.34 6.20
N VAL A 10 -1.59 1.29 5.31
CA VAL A 10 -0.89 2.58 5.21
C VAL A 10 -1.92 3.70 5.12
N GLY A 11 -1.54 4.91 5.51
CA GLY A 11 -2.39 6.10 5.35
C GLY A 11 -1.66 7.36 4.97
N THR A 12 -0.37 7.42 5.27
CA THR A 12 0.45 8.61 5.10
C THR A 12 1.52 8.39 4.03
N ARG A 13 1.92 9.48 3.37
CA ARG A 13 3.03 9.45 2.39
C ARG A 13 4.34 8.85 2.95
N PRO A 14 4.81 9.19 4.18
CA PRO A 14 6.02 8.58 4.74
C PRO A 14 5.93 7.05 4.87
N GLU A 15 4.75 6.49 5.17
CA GLU A 15 4.56 5.03 5.22
C GLU A 15 4.70 4.40 3.84
N ILE A 16 4.08 4.97 2.81
CA ILE A 16 4.21 4.49 1.41
C ILE A 16 5.68 4.45 0.98
N ILE A 17 6.43 5.54 1.24
CA ILE A 17 7.85 5.64 0.87
C ILE A 17 8.67 4.59 1.62
N ARG A 18 8.56 4.53 2.95
CA ARG A 18 9.37 3.65 3.80
C ARG A 18 9.05 2.17 3.62
N LEU A 19 7.79 1.84 3.34
CA LEU A 19 7.34 0.46 3.18
C LEU A 19 7.39 -0.03 1.73
N SER A 20 7.69 0.82 0.75
CA SER A 20 7.69 0.45 -0.67
C SER A 20 8.44 -0.86 -0.99
N ALA A 21 9.68 -1.00 -0.51
CA ALA A 21 10.47 -2.23 -0.69
C ALA A 21 9.85 -3.43 0.05
N THR A 22 9.31 -3.21 1.25
CA THR A 22 8.64 -4.24 2.04
C THR A 22 7.37 -4.73 1.35
N ILE A 23 6.53 -3.83 0.84
CA ILE A 23 5.31 -4.15 0.08
C ILE A 23 5.64 -5.04 -1.12
N LYS A 24 6.66 -4.69 -1.90
CA LYS A 24 7.12 -5.50 -3.04
C LYS A 24 7.58 -6.90 -2.63
N CYS A 25 8.30 -7.01 -1.50
CA CYS A 25 8.66 -8.31 -0.95
C CYS A 25 7.42 -9.08 -0.50
N CYS A 26 6.48 -8.41 0.15
CA CYS A 26 5.27 -9.02 0.66
C CYS A 26 4.39 -9.58 -0.47
N ASP A 27 4.31 -8.91 -1.63
CA ASP A 27 3.60 -9.39 -2.82
C ASP A 27 4.17 -10.72 -3.35
N ARG A 28 5.49 -10.96 -3.15
CA ARG A 28 6.13 -12.20 -3.57
C ARG A 28 5.91 -13.35 -2.59
N TYR A 29 5.98 -13.08 -1.29
CA TYR A 29 6.06 -14.13 -0.26
C TYR A 29 4.74 -14.40 0.48
N PHE A 30 3.79 -13.46 0.46
CA PHE A 30 2.52 -13.58 1.18
C PHE A 30 1.32 -13.51 0.23
N GLU A 31 0.16 -13.92 0.73
CA GLU A 31 -1.12 -13.47 0.16
C GLU A 31 -1.41 -12.09 0.77
N GLN A 32 -0.76 -11.07 0.21
CA GLN A 32 -0.79 -9.70 0.74
C GLN A 32 -2.09 -8.98 0.35
N ILE A 33 -2.74 -8.38 1.34
CA ILE A 33 -3.82 -7.40 1.20
C ILE A 33 -3.24 -6.03 1.60
N LEU A 34 -3.11 -5.12 0.65
CA LEU A 34 -2.65 -3.76 0.86
C LEU A 34 -3.86 -2.84 1.02
N VAL A 35 -3.91 -2.10 2.13
CA VAL A 35 -5.02 -1.20 2.46
C VAL A 35 -4.49 0.21 2.61
N HIS A 36 -5.13 1.17 1.96
CA HIS A 36 -4.89 2.58 2.16
C HIS A 36 -6.07 3.21 2.93
N THR A 37 -5.80 3.88 4.06
CA THR A 37 -6.87 4.39 4.93
C THR A 37 -7.60 5.62 4.37
N GLY A 38 -6.96 6.36 3.46
CA GLY A 38 -7.53 7.58 2.86
C GLY A 38 -7.14 8.87 3.58
N GLN A 39 -6.16 8.83 4.49
CA GLN A 39 -5.75 9.99 5.31
C GLN A 39 -5.15 11.20 4.53
N ASN A 40 -5.04 11.17 3.20
CA ASN A 40 -4.52 12.30 2.41
C ASN A 40 -5.59 12.83 1.43
N TYR A 41 -5.86 14.14 1.50
CA TYR A 41 -6.88 14.85 0.72
C TYR A 41 -6.54 14.99 -0.78
N ASP A 42 -5.27 14.81 -1.15
CA ASP A 42 -4.79 14.91 -2.54
C ASP A 42 -4.43 13.52 -3.10
N TYR A 43 -5.46 12.81 -3.55
CA TYR A 43 -5.36 11.51 -4.22
C TYR A 43 -4.38 11.53 -5.40
N THR A 44 -4.35 12.64 -6.14
CA THR A 44 -3.45 12.86 -7.28
C THR A 44 -1.99 12.77 -6.85
N LEU A 45 -1.65 13.33 -5.69
CA LEU A 45 -0.28 13.31 -5.17
C LEU A 45 0.13 11.91 -4.68
N ASN A 46 -0.79 11.14 -4.10
CA ASN A 46 -0.50 9.77 -3.68
C ASN A 46 -0.21 8.86 -4.87
N GLN A 47 -1.01 8.96 -5.94
CA GLN A 47 -0.85 8.10 -7.12
C GLN A 47 0.54 8.23 -7.73
N VAL A 48 1.10 9.44 -7.76
CA VAL A 48 2.47 9.70 -8.22
C VAL A 48 3.49 8.88 -7.42
N PHE A 49 3.36 8.75 -6.10
CA PHE A 49 4.30 7.93 -5.32
C PHE A 49 4.15 6.44 -5.59
N PHE A 50 2.94 5.93 -5.81
CA PHE A 50 2.75 4.54 -6.18
C PHE A 50 3.38 4.25 -7.54
N ASP A 51 3.18 5.13 -8.52
CA ASP A 51 3.73 4.99 -9.86
C ASP A 51 5.26 5.13 -9.85
N ASP A 52 5.81 6.17 -9.21
CA ASP A 52 7.26 6.43 -9.11
C ASP A 52 8.00 5.32 -8.36
N LEU A 53 7.38 4.78 -7.29
CA LEU A 53 7.96 3.69 -6.52
C LEU A 53 7.66 2.32 -7.15
N GLY A 54 6.89 2.25 -8.24
CA GLY A 54 6.49 1.01 -8.90
C GLY A 54 5.73 0.06 -7.98
N LEU A 55 4.82 0.61 -7.18
CA LEU A 55 3.90 -0.13 -6.30
C LEU A 55 2.59 -0.38 -7.03
N ARG A 56 1.97 -1.53 -6.77
CA ARG A 56 0.60 -1.79 -7.21
C ARG A 56 -0.40 -0.92 -6.45
N ALA A 57 -1.60 -0.76 -7.01
CA ALA A 57 -2.70 -0.14 -6.29
C ALA A 57 -3.06 -0.94 -5.02
N PRO A 58 -3.54 -0.26 -3.95
CA PRO A 58 -4.14 -0.92 -2.80
C PRO A 58 -5.33 -1.79 -3.20
N ASP A 59 -5.52 -2.90 -2.48
CA ASP A 59 -6.73 -3.75 -2.62
C ASP A 59 -7.96 -3.07 -2.05
N TYR A 60 -7.78 -2.23 -1.02
CA TYR A 60 -8.83 -1.44 -0.40
C TYR A 60 -8.39 0.00 -0.17
N TYR A 61 -9.31 0.91 -0.40
CA TYR A 61 -9.23 2.31 0.01
C TYR A 61 -10.40 2.57 0.96
N LEU A 62 -10.14 3.04 2.19
CA LEU A 62 -11.15 3.06 3.26
C LEU A 62 -11.89 4.39 3.43
N ASP A 63 -11.47 5.47 2.77
CA ASP A 63 -12.07 6.82 2.89
C ASP A 63 -12.36 7.22 4.36
N ALA A 64 -11.43 6.90 5.26
CA ALA A 64 -11.65 7.04 6.70
C ALA A 64 -11.48 8.48 7.23
N VAL A 65 -11.26 9.46 6.33
CA VAL A 65 -11.06 10.89 6.64
C VAL A 65 -11.72 11.76 5.58
#